data_AF-A0AAN0MC81-F1
#
_entry.id   AF-A0AAN0MC81-F1
#
_cell.length_a   1.000
_cell.length_b   1.000
_cell.length_c   1.000
_cell.angle_alpha   90.00
_cell.angle_beta   90.00
_cell.angle_gamma   90.00
#
_symmetry.space_group_name_H-M   'P 1'
#
loop_
_entity.id
_entity.type
_entity.pdbx_description
1 polymer ?
#
loop_
_entity_poly.entity_id
_entity_poly.type
_entity_poly.pdbx_seq_one_letter_code
_entity_poly.pdbx_strand_id
1 'polypeptide(L)'
;MAILLVYAYGFVRRSVGSYRQVCMMMGLVFGLTSLAGMMSPVEMSEGIFVDMRNLFIGVAAAFFGVIAGVITLVMAATARFYMGGIGVLPGIMGMGVAVVAGLTWKVWVRPRLTGKAMPYLVLGLMISAHLAVAFVLPAAMRNKFLIELAPILLVANLVGALLLGKLIRREEILADETIRLLSAAQRDHLTGLLNREAALTRYEALSISARPDTGLAMLCIDVDSFKAINDTHGHLRGDQVLVEIAERMNALLRPTDMFARMSGDEFLIVVTDLTREQASAIADRCQKSVSETPAMCDGAQIDLSVSIGCTWAEEKPAFAELRDCADQALYNAKERGRNCVAHRALPVTQGLSVARPAVA
;
A
#
# COMPACT_ATOMS: atom_id res chain seq x y z
N MET A 1 1.60 27.89 2.41
CA MET A 1 2.63 26.85 2.21
C MET A 1 2.38 25.58 3.02
N ALA A 2 2.27 25.63 4.36
CA ALA A 2 2.08 24.42 5.18
C ALA A 2 0.84 23.58 4.79
N ILE A 3 -0.32 24.21 4.56
CA ILE A 3 -1.54 23.53 4.11
C ILE A 3 -1.33 22.83 2.76
N LEU A 4 -0.67 23.52 1.82
CA LEU A 4 -0.39 22.97 0.48
C LEU A 4 0.55 21.76 0.52
N LEU A 5 1.55 21.77 1.41
CA LEU A 5 2.42 20.61 1.66
C LEU A 5 1.63 19.39 2.15
N VAL A 6 0.63 19.61 2.98
CA VAL A 6 -0.21 18.55 3.56
C VAL A 6 -1.14 17.96 2.49
N TYR A 7 -1.78 18.81 1.68
CA TYR A 7 -2.56 18.35 0.53
C TYR A 7 -1.71 17.60 -0.49
N ALA A 8 -0.50 18.11 -0.79
CA ALA A 8 0.44 17.46 -1.68
C ALA A 8 0.82 16.07 -1.16
N TYR A 9 1.09 15.93 0.15
CA TYR A 9 1.37 14.63 0.76
C TYR A 9 0.19 13.66 0.61
N GLY A 10 -1.03 14.08 0.95
CA GLY A 10 -2.23 13.24 0.81
C GLY A 10 -2.51 12.82 -0.64
N PHE A 11 -2.26 13.70 -1.61
CA PHE A 11 -2.35 13.37 -3.04
C PHE A 11 -1.28 12.36 -3.46
N VAL A 12 0.00 12.65 -3.21
CA VAL A 12 1.13 11.78 -3.58
C VAL A 12 0.99 10.39 -2.97
N ARG A 13 0.56 10.30 -1.72
CA ARG A 13 0.39 9.01 -1.03
C ARG A 13 -0.70 8.14 -1.67
N ARG A 14 -1.73 8.75 -2.26
CA ARG A 14 -2.82 8.04 -2.96
C ARG A 14 -2.48 7.70 -4.41
N SER A 15 -1.70 8.54 -5.09
CA SER A 15 -1.41 8.37 -6.51
C SER A 15 -0.30 7.37 -6.81
N VAL A 16 0.45 6.91 -5.81
CA VAL A 16 1.73 6.23 -6.03
C VAL A 16 1.86 4.96 -5.18
N GLY A 17 2.19 3.85 -5.84
CA GLY A 17 2.22 2.52 -5.21
C GLY A 17 3.45 2.23 -4.33
N SER A 18 4.59 2.91 -4.55
CA SER A 18 5.82 2.63 -3.79
C SER A 18 6.22 3.77 -2.83
N TYR A 19 6.63 3.41 -1.61
CA TYR A 19 7.11 4.39 -0.62
C TYR A 19 8.33 5.17 -1.12
N ARG A 20 9.21 4.54 -1.91
CA ARG A 20 10.37 5.20 -2.52
C ARG A 20 9.95 6.35 -3.43
N GLN A 21 8.92 6.17 -4.27
CA GLN A 21 8.41 7.22 -5.13
C GLN A 21 7.73 8.34 -4.33
N VAL A 22 7.02 8.01 -3.23
CA VAL A 22 6.50 9.02 -2.29
C VAL A 22 7.65 9.89 -1.76
N CYS A 23 8.76 9.30 -1.30
CA CYS A 23 9.91 10.07 -0.82
C CYS A 23 10.52 10.98 -1.91
N MET A 24 10.61 10.50 -3.15
CA MET A 24 11.12 11.30 -4.27
C MET A 24 10.21 12.49 -4.58
N MET A 25 8.90 12.26 -4.70
CA MET A 25 7.93 13.33 -4.96
C MET A 25 7.86 14.33 -3.81
N MET A 26 7.85 13.86 -2.55
CA MET A 26 7.86 14.77 -1.41
C MET A 26 9.16 15.58 -1.33
N GLY A 27 10.31 14.99 -1.71
CA GLY A 27 11.57 15.75 -1.85
C GLY A 27 11.46 16.91 -2.84
N LEU A 28 10.81 16.70 -3.98
CA LEU A 28 10.55 17.74 -4.99
C LEU A 28 9.58 18.82 -4.46
N VAL A 29 8.47 18.41 -3.83
CA VAL A 29 7.47 19.34 -3.27
C VAL A 29 8.09 20.23 -2.18
N PHE A 30 8.85 19.64 -1.26
CA PHE A 30 9.59 20.40 -0.25
C PHE A 30 10.70 21.26 -0.87
N GLY A 31 11.36 20.78 -1.93
CA GLY A 31 12.35 21.54 -2.69
C GLY A 31 11.76 22.81 -3.30
N LEU A 32 10.63 22.68 -4.01
CA LEU A 32 9.88 23.81 -4.57
C LEU A 32 9.41 24.78 -3.47
N THR A 33 8.96 24.25 -2.33
CA THR A 33 8.53 25.08 -1.20
C THR A 33 9.71 25.85 -0.59
N SER A 34 10.88 25.22 -0.51
CA SER A 34 12.13 25.87 -0.10
C SER A 34 12.53 26.98 -1.06
N LEU A 35 12.45 26.74 -2.38
CA LEU A 35 12.73 27.75 -3.40
C LEU A 35 11.77 28.94 -3.31
N ALA A 36 10.48 28.68 -3.09
CA ALA A 36 9.50 29.75 -2.89
C ALA A 36 9.80 30.60 -1.65
N GLY A 37 10.25 29.96 -0.56
CA GLY A 37 10.72 30.68 0.64
C GLY A 37 11.95 31.57 0.35
N MET A 38 12.82 31.15 -0.57
CA MET A 38 14.01 31.90 -0.96
C MET A 38 13.72 33.08 -1.89
N MET A 39 12.57 33.12 -2.56
CA MET A 39 12.18 34.24 -3.44
C MET A 39 11.70 35.48 -2.68
N SER A 40 11.33 35.34 -1.40
CA SER A 40 10.94 36.45 -0.52
C SER A 40 11.77 36.43 0.77
N PRO A 41 13.09 36.63 0.67
CA PRO A 41 13.96 36.62 1.83
C PRO A 41 13.80 37.91 2.65
N VAL A 42 14.04 37.80 3.95
CA VAL A 42 14.26 38.97 4.82
C VAL A 42 15.71 39.43 4.63
N GLU A 43 15.89 40.67 4.18
CA GLU A 43 17.21 41.28 3.95
C GLU A 43 17.65 42.08 5.19
N MET A 44 18.82 41.75 5.75
CA MET A 44 19.36 42.42 6.95
C MET A 44 20.36 43.53 6.66
N SER A 45 21.14 43.36 5.59
CA SER A 45 22.21 44.23 5.08
C SER A 45 22.65 43.68 3.72
N GLU A 46 23.41 44.46 2.94
CA GLU A 46 23.87 44.05 1.60
C GLU A 46 24.40 42.61 1.57
N GLY A 47 23.69 41.73 0.85
CA GLY A 47 24.10 40.36 0.59
C GLY A 47 23.74 39.30 1.66
N ILE A 48 22.96 39.64 2.69
CA ILE A 48 22.43 38.67 3.67
C ILE A 48 20.93 38.50 3.51
N PHE A 49 20.56 37.31 3.06
CA PHE A 49 19.19 36.88 2.85
C PHE A 49 18.85 35.73 3.80
N VAL A 50 17.81 35.92 4.60
CA VAL A 50 17.37 34.95 5.61
C VAL A 50 15.92 34.56 5.34
N ASP A 51 15.64 33.26 5.41
CA ASP A 51 14.32 32.70 5.15
C ASP A 51 14.11 31.38 5.93
N MET A 52 12.97 30.73 5.71
CA MET A 52 12.56 29.50 6.40
C MET A 52 12.98 28.21 5.68
N ARG A 53 13.93 28.23 4.74
CA ARG A 53 14.33 27.04 3.96
C ARG A 53 14.78 25.87 4.83
N ASN A 54 15.51 26.16 5.91
CA ASN A 54 16.11 25.13 6.76
C ASN A 54 15.04 24.33 7.51
N LEU A 55 13.89 24.95 7.82
CA LEU A 55 12.73 24.25 8.35
C LEU A 55 12.21 23.21 7.34
N PHE A 56 12.00 23.61 6.09
CA PHE A 56 11.47 22.70 5.06
C PHE A 56 12.44 21.56 4.76
N ILE A 57 13.74 21.85 4.63
CA ILE A 57 14.78 20.85 4.40
C ILE A 57 14.85 19.86 5.56
N GLY A 58 14.87 20.35 6.80
CA GLY A 58 14.93 19.51 7.99
C GLY A 58 13.68 18.64 8.17
N VAL A 59 12.48 19.19 7.93
CA VAL A 59 11.23 18.43 7.96
C VAL A 59 11.18 17.37 6.85
N ALA A 60 11.64 17.70 5.63
CA ALA A 60 11.71 16.74 4.53
C ALA A 60 12.57 15.53 4.91
N ALA A 61 13.76 15.77 5.45
CA ALA A 61 14.65 14.74 5.95
C ALA A 61 14.03 13.93 7.12
N ALA A 62 13.37 14.62 8.06
CA ALA A 62 12.78 14.02 9.25
C ALA A 62 11.63 13.05 8.96
N PHE A 63 10.77 13.36 7.98
CA PHE A 63 9.60 12.52 7.67
C PHE A 63 9.89 11.56 6.52
N PHE A 64 10.50 12.05 5.43
CA PHE A 64 10.66 11.31 4.19
C PHE A 64 12.08 10.74 3.99
N GLY A 65 12.98 10.95 4.95
CA GLY A 65 14.29 10.31 5.00
C GLY A 65 15.31 10.89 4.02
N VAL A 66 16.38 10.11 3.78
CA VAL A 66 17.58 10.55 3.05
C VAL A 66 17.25 10.99 1.63
N ILE A 67 16.42 10.23 0.90
CA ILE A 67 16.08 10.52 -0.50
C ILE A 67 15.44 11.91 -0.62
N ALA A 68 14.41 12.18 0.18
CA ALA A 68 13.74 13.48 0.16
C ALA A 68 14.68 14.60 0.63
N GLY A 69 15.41 14.38 1.73
CA GLY A 69 16.36 15.35 2.28
C GLY A 69 17.44 15.75 1.27
N VAL A 70 18.00 14.80 0.52
CA VAL A 70 19.01 15.06 -0.52
C VAL A 70 18.40 15.83 -1.70
N ILE A 71 17.23 15.44 -2.20
CA ILE A 71 16.56 16.15 -3.30
C ILE A 71 16.28 17.61 -2.91
N THR A 72 15.68 17.82 -1.74
CA THR A 72 15.39 19.16 -1.23
C THR A 72 16.66 19.98 -1.02
N LEU A 73 17.72 19.38 -0.45
CA LEU A 73 19.02 20.03 -0.25
C LEU A 73 19.64 20.46 -1.57
N VAL A 74 19.71 19.57 -2.57
CA VAL A 74 20.31 19.87 -3.88
C VAL A 74 19.58 21.02 -4.55
N MET A 75 18.24 21.00 -4.56
CA MET A 75 17.44 22.08 -5.14
C MET A 75 17.71 23.42 -4.44
N ALA A 76 17.65 23.45 -3.11
CA ALA A 76 17.84 24.66 -2.32
C ALA A 76 19.28 25.20 -2.38
N ALA A 77 20.28 24.31 -2.32
CA ALA A 77 21.69 24.67 -2.40
C ALA A 77 22.07 25.22 -3.77
N THR A 78 21.56 24.61 -4.84
CA THR A 78 21.77 25.07 -6.23
C THR A 78 21.23 26.49 -6.40
N ALA A 79 19.97 26.73 -6.01
CA ALA A 79 19.40 28.08 -6.08
C ALA A 79 20.16 29.07 -5.20
N ARG A 80 20.61 28.67 -4.00
CA ARG A 80 21.35 29.58 -3.11
C ARG A 80 22.70 29.97 -3.70
N PHE A 81 23.37 29.03 -4.34
CA PHE A 81 24.63 29.25 -5.04
C PHE A 81 24.46 30.30 -6.15
N TYR A 82 23.42 30.19 -6.97
CA TYR A 82 23.13 31.18 -8.04
C TYR A 82 22.77 32.57 -7.52
N MET A 83 22.10 32.68 -6.36
CA MET A 83 21.80 33.98 -5.76
C MET A 83 23.05 34.75 -5.31
N GLY A 84 24.20 34.07 -5.12
CA GLY A 84 25.46 34.70 -4.75
C GLY A 84 25.43 35.41 -3.38
N GLY A 85 26.49 36.18 -3.12
CA GLY A 85 26.66 36.96 -1.89
C GLY A 85 27.41 36.23 -0.77
N ILE A 86 27.81 37.00 0.24
CA ILE A 86 28.64 36.53 1.37
C ILE A 86 27.96 35.43 2.21
N GLY A 87 26.62 35.35 2.15
CA GLY A 87 25.83 34.35 2.87
C GLY A 87 25.71 32.98 2.20
N VAL A 88 26.40 32.70 1.08
CA VAL A 88 26.28 31.41 0.37
C VAL A 88 26.85 30.26 1.18
N LEU A 89 28.12 30.36 1.61
CA LEU A 89 28.79 29.34 2.41
C LEU A 89 28.01 29.01 3.70
N PRO A 90 27.69 29.99 4.57
CA PRO A 90 26.90 29.70 5.77
C PRO A 90 25.48 29.19 5.44
N GLY A 91 24.88 29.63 4.33
CA GLY A 91 23.61 29.11 3.87
C GLY A 91 23.64 27.62 3.56
N ILE A 92 24.60 27.18 2.74
CA ILE A 92 24.74 25.76 2.36
C ILE A 92 25.10 24.88 3.57
N MET A 93 26.01 25.35 4.45
CA MET A 93 26.33 24.64 5.69
C MET A 93 25.10 24.49 6.58
N GLY A 94 24.29 25.54 6.73
CA GLY A 94 23.06 25.51 7.51
C GLY A 94 22.03 24.50 6.99
N MET A 95 21.91 24.37 5.66
CA MET A 95 21.04 23.34 5.05
C MET A 95 21.54 21.93 5.37
N GLY A 96 22.86 21.69 5.30
CA GLY A 96 23.46 20.42 5.68
C GLY A 96 23.17 20.05 7.14
N VAL A 97 23.32 21.01 8.06
CA VAL A 97 22.97 20.84 9.48
C VAL A 97 21.48 20.49 9.63
N ALA A 98 20.59 21.16 8.90
CA ALA A 98 19.15 20.87 8.95
C ALA A 98 18.81 19.46 8.48
N VAL A 99 19.44 18.95 7.41
CA VAL A 99 19.27 17.56 6.95
C VAL A 99 19.72 16.58 8.03
N VAL A 100 20.92 16.77 8.58
CA VAL A 100 21.46 15.90 9.64
C VAL A 100 20.54 15.92 10.86
N ALA A 101 20.12 17.09 11.31
CA ALA A 101 19.17 17.25 12.41
C ALA A 101 17.87 16.47 12.17
N GLY A 102 17.28 16.58 10.97
CA GLY A 102 16.07 15.84 10.61
C GLY A 102 16.26 14.32 10.60
N LEU A 103 17.36 13.82 10.03
CA LEU A 103 17.68 12.39 9.98
C LEU A 103 17.97 11.82 11.38
N THR A 104 18.78 12.52 12.18
CA THR A 104 19.06 12.13 13.57
C THR A 104 17.78 12.13 14.39
N TRP A 105 16.90 13.12 14.17
CA TRP A 105 15.60 13.13 14.82
C TRP A 105 14.77 11.90 14.45
N LYS A 106 14.69 11.56 13.16
CA LYS A 106 13.93 10.39 12.66
C LYS A 106 14.39 9.08 13.27
N VAL A 107 15.71 8.84 13.27
CA VAL A 107 16.27 7.53 13.63
C VAL A 107 16.48 7.39 15.14
N TRP A 108 16.93 8.45 15.83
CA TRP A 108 17.36 8.33 17.24
C TRP A 108 16.41 9.02 18.22
N VAL A 109 15.89 10.20 17.90
CA VAL A 109 15.14 11.00 18.89
C VAL A 109 13.65 10.65 18.90
N ARG A 110 13.03 10.56 17.71
CA ARG A 110 11.60 10.30 17.56
C ARG A 110 11.12 9.03 18.26
N PRO A 111 11.82 7.87 18.18
CA PRO A 111 11.39 6.65 18.86
C PRO A 111 11.41 6.74 20.40
N ARG A 112 12.21 7.66 20.96
CA ARG A 112 12.37 7.83 22.41
C ARG A 112 11.39 8.85 23.02
N LEU A 113 10.69 9.60 22.18
CA LEU A 113 9.77 10.66 22.63
C LEU A 113 8.31 10.26 22.44
N THR A 114 7.55 10.35 23.53
CA THR A 114 6.10 10.16 23.56
C THR A 114 5.38 11.52 23.57
N GLY A 115 4.05 11.50 23.36
CA GLY A 115 3.21 12.70 23.39
C GLY A 115 2.92 13.33 22.02
N LYS A 116 1.93 14.24 22.00
CA LYS A 116 1.36 14.81 20.77
C LYS A 116 2.11 16.03 20.22
N ALA A 117 2.95 16.68 21.03
CA ALA A 117 3.61 17.94 20.66
C ALA A 117 5.13 17.89 20.87
N MET A 118 5.59 17.33 21.99
CA MET A 118 7.00 17.30 22.38
C MET A 118 7.96 16.81 21.29
N PRO A 119 7.70 15.72 20.55
CA PRO A 119 8.60 15.26 19.50
C PRO A 119 8.89 16.33 18.44
N TYR A 120 7.87 17.10 18.06
CA TYR A 120 7.98 18.10 17.00
C TYR A 120 8.61 19.41 17.46
N LEU A 121 8.45 19.77 18.74
CA LEU A 121 9.20 20.86 19.35
C LEU A 121 10.70 20.54 19.41
N VAL A 122 11.05 19.30 19.78
CA VAL A 122 12.43 18.83 19.75
C VAL A 122 12.99 18.82 18.32
N LEU A 123 12.18 18.45 17.32
CA LEU A 123 12.59 18.58 15.91
C LEU A 123 12.93 20.03 15.54
N GLY A 124 12.05 20.98 15.87
CA GLY A 124 12.29 22.41 15.61
C GLY A 124 13.55 22.94 16.31
N LEU A 125 13.78 22.51 17.56
CA LEU A 125 15.00 22.83 18.30
C LEU A 125 16.26 22.27 17.61
N MET A 126 16.23 21.00 17.20
CA MET A 126 17.35 20.37 16.50
C MET A 126 17.64 21.03 15.15
N ILE A 127 16.61 21.35 14.35
CA ILE A 127 16.77 22.09 13.10
C ILE A 127 17.41 23.46 13.37
N SER A 128 17.09 24.10 14.50
CA SER A 128 17.64 25.42 14.87
C SER A 128 19.13 25.39 15.20
N ALA A 129 19.76 24.22 15.31
CA ALA A 129 21.22 24.11 15.41
C ALA A 129 21.95 24.75 14.21
N HIS A 130 21.28 24.90 13.05
CA HIS A 130 21.84 25.61 11.90
C HIS A 130 22.16 27.09 12.19
N LEU A 131 21.53 27.70 13.19
CA LEU A 131 21.78 29.08 13.58
C LEU A 131 23.23 29.28 14.08
N ALA A 132 23.89 28.21 14.56
CA ALA A 132 25.30 28.23 14.94
C ALA A 132 26.24 28.53 13.75
N VAL A 133 25.77 28.35 12.52
CA VAL A 133 26.56 28.70 11.33
C VAL A 133 26.78 30.22 11.22
N ALA A 134 26.02 31.05 11.94
CA ALA A 134 26.27 32.49 12.05
C ALA A 134 27.68 32.83 12.56
N PHE A 135 28.37 31.92 13.26
CA PHE A 135 29.76 32.12 13.68
C PHE A 135 30.77 32.16 12.52
N VAL A 136 30.38 31.71 11.33
CA VAL A 136 31.16 31.85 10.08
C VAL A 136 31.06 33.28 9.50
N LEU A 137 30.06 34.06 9.90
CA LEU A 137 29.87 35.43 9.42
C LEU A 137 30.85 36.42 10.10
N PRO A 138 31.19 37.53 9.42
CA PRO A 138 31.93 38.64 10.03
C PRO A 138 31.28 39.14 11.33
N ALA A 139 32.08 39.58 12.31
CA ALA A 139 31.61 39.85 13.67
C ALA A 139 30.47 40.89 13.77
N ALA A 140 30.54 41.99 13.01
CA ALA A 140 29.51 43.02 12.97
C ALA A 140 28.15 42.45 12.53
N MET A 141 28.21 41.51 11.60
CA MET A 141 27.08 40.92 10.89
C MET A 141 26.44 39.79 11.69
N ARG A 142 27.29 38.93 12.26
CA ARG A 142 26.90 37.86 13.19
C ARG A 142 26.10 38.40 14.36
N ASN A 143 26.59 39.47 15.00
CA ASN A 143 25.93 40.00 16.20
C ASN A 143 24.53 40.55 15.86
N LYS A 144 24.39 41.24 14.73
CA LYS A 144 23.09 41.70 14.22
C LYS A 144 22.14 40.52 13.97
N PHE A 145 22.61 39.48 13.27
CA PHE A 145 21.83 38.27 13.00
C PHE A 145 21.37 37.56 14.29
N LEU A 146 22.28 37.39 15.26
CA LEU A 146 22.00 36.68 16.52
C LEU A 146 20.99 37.42 17.41
N ILE A 147 20.97 38.75 17.38
CA ILE A 147 20.08 39.55 18.22
C ILE A 147 18.73 39.76 17.52
N GLU A 148 18.72 40.06 16.22
CA GLU A 148 17.49 40.46 15.51
C GLU A 148 16.73 39.27 14.92
N LEU A 149 17.42 38.32 14.27
CA LEU A 149 16.76 37.25 13.50
C LEU A 149 16.79 35.88 14.16
N ALA A 150 17.88 35.50 14.81
CA ALA A 150 18.00 34.17 15.40
C ALA A 150 16.85 33.81 16.38
N PRO A 151 16.36 34.72 17.25
CA PRO A 151 15.20 34.44 18.10
C PRO A 151 13.92 34.21 17.30
N ILE A 152 13.69 35.03 16.26
CA ILE A 152 12.52 34.91 15.37
C ILE A 152 12.55 33.57 14.63
N LEU A 153 13.71 33.20 14.07
CA LEU A 153 13.90 31.93 13.37
C LEU A 153 13.78 30.73 14.30
N LEU A 154 14.28 30.81 15.53
CA LEU A 154 14.12 29.76 16.53
C LEU A 154 12.64 29.51 16.82
N VAL A 155 11.88 30.57 17.13
CA VAL A 155 10.43 30.47 17.38
C VAL A 155 9.72 29.94 16.14
N ALA A 156 10.05 30.44 14.95
CA ALA A 156 9.45 30.00 13.69
C ALA A 156 9.76 28.52 13.39
N ASN A 157 10.97 28.03 13.69
CA ASN A 157 11.31 26.62 13.53
C ASN A 157 10.54 25.75 14.52
N LEU A 158 10.39 26.17 15.79
CA LEU A 158 9.62 25.45 16.79
C LEU A 158 8.14 25.35 16.41
N VAL A 159 7.52 26.49 16.08
CA VAL A 159 6.11 26.55 15.66
C VAL A 159 5.92 25.82 14.34
N GLY A 160 6.79 26.06 13.37
CA GLY A 160 6.74 25.45 12.04
C GLY A 160 6.89 23.94 12.09
N ALA A 161 7.87 23.42 12.84
CA ALA A 161 8.05 21.98 13.01
C ALA A 161 6.88 21.35 13.77
N LEU A 162 6.33 22.03 14.78
CA LEU A 162 5.13 21.58 15.50
C LEU A 162 3.91 21.47 14.58
N LEU A 163 3.63 22.51 13.79
CA LEU A 163 2.47 22.55 12.89
C LEU A 163 2.61 21.56 11.75
N LEU A 164 3.71 21.62 10.98
CA LEU A 164 3.97 20.69 9.88
C LEU A 164 4.03 19.26 10.38
N GLY A 165 4.74 19.01 11.48
CA GLY A 165 4.91 17.68 12.02
C GLY A 165 3.59 17.06 12.49
N LYS A 166 2.71 17.84 13.14
CA LYS A 166 1.36 17.38 13.50
C LYS A 166 0.49 17.11 12.28
N LEU A 167 0.51 18.01 11.28
CA LEU A 167 -0.32 17.87 10.10
C LEU A 167 0.10 16.67 9.23
N ILE A 168 1.40 16.52 8.96
CA ILE A 168 1.92 15.36 8.21
C ILE A 168 1.60 14.07 8.95
N ARG A 169 1.78 14.03 10.28
CA ARG A 169 1.45 12.84 11.06
C ARG A 169 -0.03 12.51 11.04
N ARG A 170 -0.90 13.51 11.06
CA ARG A 170 -2.35 13.31 10.96
C ARG A 170 -2.70 12.68 9.62
N GLU A 171 -2.14 13.20 8.52
CA GLU A 171 -2.35 12.61 7.19
C GLU A 171 -1.77 11.20 7.07
N GLU A 172 -0.60 10.92 7.65
CA GLU A 172 -0.05 9.54 7.72
C GLU A 172 -1.04 8.58 8.36
N ILE A 173 -1.57 8.95 9.53
CA ILE A 173 -2.54 8.13 10.27
C ILE A 173 -3.82 7.92 9.46
N LEU A 174 -4.37 8.99 8.86
CA LEU A 174 -5.58 8.90 8.05
C LEU A 174 -5.39 8.04 6.81
N ALA A 175 -4.24 8.15 6.15
CA ALA A 175 -3.92 7.33 4.98
C ALA A 175 -3.81 5.84 5.37
N ASP A 176 -3.12 5.53 6.47
CA ASP A 176 -2.97 4.16 6.95
C ASP A 176 -4.30 3.56 7.42
N GLU A 177 -5.15 4.36 8.08
CA GLU A 177 -6.50 3.95 8.49
C GLU A 177 -7.40 3.68 7.28
N THR A 178 -7.34 4.53 6.26
CA THR A 178 -8.06 4.33 5.00
C THR A 178 -7.64 3.01 4.34
N ILE A 179 -6.34 2.73 4.27
CA ILE A 179 -5.82 1.46 3.72
C ILE A 179 -6.31 0.27 4.55
N ARG A 180 -6.31 0.37 5.89
CA ARG A 180 -6.82 -0.68 6.77
C ARG A 180 -8.31 -0.94 6.55
N LEU A 181 -9.12 0.11 6.51
CA LEU A 181 -10.55 0.02 6.26
C LEU A 181 -10.86 -0.60 4.90
N LEU A 182 -10.14 -0.18 3.85
CA LEU A 182 -10.27 -0.79 2.53
C LEU A 182 -9.88 -2.27 2.56
N SER A 183 -8.80 -2.65 3.25
CA SER A 183 -8.38 -4.05 3.37
C SER A 183 -9.37 -4.91 4.16
N ALA A 184 -10.02 -4.35 5.19
CA ALA A 184 -11.06 -5.03 5.95
C ALA A 184 -12.34 -5.18 5.10
N ALA A 185 -12.68 -4.16 4.32
CA ALA A 185 -13.78 -4.20 3.36
C ALA A 185 -13.55 -5.18 2.20
N GLN A 186 -12.35 -5.74 2.04
CA GLN A 186 -12.03 -6.74 1.02
C GLN A 186 -12.15 -8.19 1.51
N ARG A 187 -12.40 -8.41 2.80
CA ARG A 187 -12.50 -9.75 3.39
C ARG A 187 -13.93 -10.09 3.80
N ASP A 188 -14.28 -11.36 3.67
CA ASP A 188 -15.48 -11.93 4.25
C ASP A 188 -15.35 -11.98 5.78
N HIS A 189 -16.35 -11.49 6.50
CA HIS A 189 -16.27 -11.33 7.96
C HIS A 189 -16.27 -12.66 8.71
N LEU A 190 -16.83 -13.73 8.14
CA LEU A 190 -16.95 -15.03 8.78
C LEU A 190 -15.69 -15.86 8.56
N THR A 191 -15.28 -16.00 7.31
CA THR A 191 -14.19 -16.92 6.91
C THR A 191 -12.83 -16.23 6.81
N GLY A 192 -12.79 -14.90 6.79
CA GLY A 192 -11.57 -14.12 6.56
C GLY A 192 -11.02 -14.20 5.13
N LEU A 193 -11.65 -14.97 4.23
CA LEU A 193 -11.30 -15.05 2.81
C LEU A 193 -11.55 -13.73 2.09
N LEU A 194 -11.13 -13.61 0.82
CA LEU A 194 -11.56 -12.49 -0.01
C LEU A 194 -13.09 -12.52 -0.17
N ASN A 195 -13.72 -11.35 -0.17
CA ASN A 195 -15.12 -11.26 -0.56
C ASN A 195 -15.27 -11.16 -2.09
N ARG A 196 -16.52 -11.20 -2.56
CA ARG A 196 -16.87 -11.15 -3.99
C ARG A 196 -16.27 -9.95 -4.73
N GLU A 197 -16.26 -8.76 -4.13
CA GLU A 197 -15.73 -7.56 -4.78
C GLU A 197 -14.21 -7.64 -4.91
N ALA A 198 -13.52 -8.03 -3.82
CA ALA A 198 -12.07 -8.18 -3.81
C ALA A 198 -11.57 -9.30 -4.73
N ALA A 199 -12.35 -10.36 -4.92
CA ALA A 199 -12.03 -11.46 -5.83
C ALA A 199 -11.87 -10.98 -7.28
N LEU A 200 -12.73 -10.06 -7.74
CA LEU A 200 -12.65 -9.52 -9.10
C LEU A 200 -11.35 -8.71 -9.29
N THR A 201 -11.06 -7.77 -8.40
CA THR A 201 -9.83 -6.96 -8.45
C THR A 201 -8.58 -7.84 -8.34
N ARG A 202 -8.61 -8.87 -7.50
CA ARG A 202 -7.48 -9.79 -7.33
C ARG A 202 -7.26 -10.66 -8.58
N TYR A 203 -8.32 -11.10 -9.24
CA TYR A 203 -8.23 -11.84 -10.49
C TYR A 203 -7.54 -11.02 -11.58
N GLU A 204 -7.91 -9.75 -11.76
CA GLU A 204 -7.28 -8.86 -12.74
C GLU A 204 -5.78 -8.70 -12.50
N ALA A 205 -5.35 -8.58 -11.24
CA ALA A 205 -3.93 -8.53 -10.90
C ALA A 205 -3.19 -9.85 -11.17
N LEU A 206 -3.85 -11.00 -10.91
CA LEU A 206 -3.29 -12.32 -11.16
C LEU A 206 -3.18 -12.63 -12.65
N SER A 207 -4.19 -12.29 -13.44
CA SER A 207 -4.18 -12.50 -14.88
C SER A 207 -3.04 -11.70 -15.53
N ILE A 208 -2.78 -10.47 -15.08
CA ILE A 208 -1.64 -9.68 -15.58
C ILE A 208 -0.29 -10.30 -15.20
N SER A 209 -0.15 -10.84 -13.99
CA SER A 209 1.14 -11.30 -13.44
C SER A 209 1.51 -12.76 -13.72
N ALA A 210 0.56 -13.59 -14.15
CA ALA A 210 0.81 -15.00 -14.48
C ALA A 210 1.78 -15.16 -15.67
N ARG A 211 2.57 -16.24 -15.68
CA ARG A 211 3.59 -16.45 -16.73
C ARG A 211 2.96 -16.70 -18.11
N PRO A 212 3.63 -16.29 -19.21
CA PRO A 212 3.09 -16.45 -20.57
C PRO A 212 2.83 -17.90 -21.01
N ASP A 213 3.62 -18.85 -20.52
CA ASP A 213 3.60 -20.26 -20.97
C ASP A 213 2.92 -21.21 -19.97
N THR A 214 2.06 -20.67 -19.11
CA THR A 214 1.36 -21.44 -18.08
C THR A 214 -0.09 -21.01 -17.99
N GLY A 215 -0.99 -21.96 -17.82
CA GLY A 215 -2.41 -21.67 -17.70
C GLY A 215 -2.82 -21.18 -16.32
N LEU A 216 -4.12 -20.92 -16.19
CA LEU A 216 -4.80 -20.63 -14.94
C LEU A 216 -6.01 -21.55 -14.81
N ALA A 217 -6.42 -21.82 -13.58
CA ALA A 217 -7.61 -22.58 -13.27
C ALA A 217 -8.53 -21.83 -12.33
N MET A 218 -9.83 -21.94 -12.57
CA MET A 218 -10.88 -21.47 -11.67
C MET A 218 -11.69 -22.66 -11.17
N LEU A 219 -11.87 -22.72 -9.85
CA LEU A 219 -12.68 -23.71 -9.17
C LEU A 219 -13.85 -22.99 -8.51
N CYS A 220 -15.06 -23.24 -8.98
CA CYS A 220 -16.30 -22.86 -8.31
C CYS A 220 -16.72 -24.00 -7.39
N ILE A 221 -16.99 -23.68 -6.12
CA ILE A 221 -17.15 -24.65 -5.06
C ILE A 221 -18.44 -24.33 -4.32
N ASP A 222 -19.23 -25.35 -4.00
CA ASP A 222 -20.47 -25.22 -3.26
C ASP A 222 -20.58 -26.34 -2.23
N VAL A 223 -21.00 -25.99 -1.01
CA VAL A 223 -21.20 -26.94 0.08
C VAL A 223 -22.48 -27.73 -0.14
N ASP A 224 -22.34 -29.05 -0.26
CA ASP A 224 -23.48 -29.90 -0.56
C ASP A 224 -24.48 -29.91 0.60
N SER A 225 -25.75 -29.67 0.28
CA SER A 225 -26.85 -29.73 1.25
C SER A 225 -26.66 -28.80 2.47
N PHE A 226 -25.96 -27.66 2.31
CA PHE A 226 -25.69 -26.74 3.42
C PHE A 226 -26.95 -26.27 4.16
N LYS A 227 -28.07 -26.09 3.44
CA LYS A 227 -29.36 -25.78 4.06
C LYS A 227 -29.80 -26.87 5.06
N ALA A 228 -29.63 -28.14 4.72
CA ALA A 228 -29.97 -29.25 5.63
C ALA A 228 -29.06 -29.28 6.86
N ILE A 229 -27.79 -28.90 6.71
CA ILE A 229 -26.86 -28.72 7.84
C ILE A 229 -27.39 -27.62 8.78
N ASN A 230 -27.78 -26.46 8.23
CA ASN A 230 -28.36 -25.37 9.02
C ASN A 230 -29.67 -25.79 9.70
N ASP A 231 -30.57 -26.47 8.98
CA ASP A 231 -31.86 -26.91 9.50
C ASP A 231 -31.69 -27.94 10.63
N THR A 232 -30.65 -28.77 10.58
CA THR A 232 -30.39 -29.83 11.57
C THR A 232 -29.57 -29.34 12.77
N HIS A 233 -28.55 -28.53 12.53
CA HIS A 233 -27.53 -28.17 13.53
C HIS A 233 -27.61 -26.70 14.00
N GLY A 234 -28.40 -25.87 13.31
CA GLY A 234 -28.53 -24.44 13.54
C GLY A 234 -27.45 -23.62 12.82
N HIS A 235 -27.78 -22.35 12.53
CA HIS A 235 -26.91 -21.45 11.77
C HIS A 235 -25.52 -21.24 12.37
N LEU A 236 -25.38 -21.22 13.70
CA LEU A 236 -24.06 -21.06 14.34
C LEU A 236 -23.09 -22.20 13.99
N ARG A 237 -23.59 -23.43 13.92
CA ARG A 237 -22.76 -24.58 13.49
C ARG A 237 -22.56 -24.59 11.98
N GLY A 238 -23.55 -24.15 11.21
CA GLY A 238 -23.35 -23.90 9.77
C GLY A 238 -22.23 -22.91 9.48
N ASP A 239 -22.15 -21.83 10.26
CA ASP A 239 -21.08 -20.85 10.17
C ASP A 239 -19.71 -21.48 10.51
N GLN A 240 -19.63 -22.32 11.54
CA GLN A 240 -18.42 -23.08 11.87
C GLN A 240 -18.00 -24.04 10.76
N VAL A 241 -18.96 -24.69 10.10
CA VAL A 241 -18.70 -25.55 8.93
C VAL A 241 -18.05 -24.74 7.80
N LEU A 242 -18.54 -23.54 7.51
CA LEU A 242 -17.95 -22.69 6.47
C LEU A 242 -16.52 -22.25 6.81
N VAL A 243 -16.25 -21.96 8.10
CA VAL A 243 -14.89 -21.65 8.58
C VAL A 243 -13.97 -22.86 8.42
N GLU A 244 -14.40 -24.05 8.84
CA GLU A 244 -13.62 -25.28 8.72
C GLU A 244 -13.27 -25.61 7.26
N ILE A 245 -14.23 -25.47 6.34
CA ILE A 245 -14.00 -25.68 4.90
C ILE A 245 -12.97 -24.68 4.37
N ALA A 246 -13.11 -23.41 4.74
CA ALA A 246 -12.17 -22.37 4.36
C ALA A 246 -10.75 -22.68 4.87
N GLU A 247 -10.61 -23.10 6.13
CA GLU A 247 -9.30 -23.42 6.71
C GLU A 247 -8.64 -24.62 6.02
N ARG A 248 -9.39 -25.70 5.79
CA ARG A 248 -8.89 -26.91 5.12
C ARG A 248 -8.41 -26.64 3.71
N MET A 249 -9.22 -25.95 2.91
CA MET A 249 -8.84 -25.62 1.54
C MET A 249 -7.68 -24.62 1.51
N ASN A 250 -7.69 -23.60 2.36
CA ASN A 250 -6.63 -22.60 2.39
C ASN A 250 -5.26 -23.20 2.76
N ALA A 251 -5.21 -24.25 3.60
CA ALA A 251 -3.99 -24.98 3.93
C ALA A 251 -3.36 -25.71 2.72
N LEU A 252 -4.12 -25.94 1.65
CA LEU A 252 -3.66 -26.61 0.43
C LEU A 252 -3.11 -25.65 -0.63
N LEU A 253 -3.38 -24.35 -0.48
CA LEU A 253 -3.10 -23.31 -1.46
C LEU A 253 -1.80 -22.55 -1.16
N ARG A 254 -1.22 -21.97 -2.20
CA ARG A 254 -0.05 -21.09 -2.08
C ARG A 254 -0.51 -19.69 -1.67
N PRO A 255 0.34 -18.88 -1.02
CA PRO A 255 0.01 -17.48 -0.70
C PRO A 255 -0.30 -16.61 -1.93
N THR A 256 0.12 -17.02 -3.12
CA THR A 256 -0.15 -16.34 -4.38
C THR A 256 -1.53 -16.63 -4.93
N ASP A 257 -2.12 -17.77 -4.58
CA ASP A 257 -3.41 -18.23 -5.09
C ASP A 257 -4.53 -17.35 -4.53
N MET A 258 -5.62 -17.23 -5.29
CA MET A 258 -6.79 -16.50 -4.85
C MET A 258 -7.79 -17.46 -4.23
N PHE A 259 -8.28 -17.13 -3.05
CA PHE A 259 -9.39 -17.85 -2.42
C PHE A 259 -10.41 -16.86 -1.86
N ALA A 260 -11.66 -17.01 -2.28
CA ALA A 260 -12.74 -16.09 -1.97
C ALA A 260 -14.03 -16.83 -1.58
N ARG A 261 -14.85 -16.19 -0.74
CA ARG A 261 -16.24 -16.57 -0.52
C ARG A 261 -17.13 -15.63 -1.34
N MET A 262 -17.93 -16.21 -2.22
CA MET A 262 -18.71 -15.46 -3.21
C MET A 262 -20.10 -15.08 -2.70
N SER A 263 -20.74 -16.01 -2.01
CA SER A 263 -22.03 -15.86 -1.34
C SER A 263 -22.21 -17.02 -0.37
N GLY A 264 -23.15 -16.94 0.59
CA GLY A 264 -23.60 -18.05 1.45
C GLY A 264 -22.60 -19.20 1.67
N ASP A 265 -22.77 -20.26 0.90
CA ASP A 265 -22.01 -21.51 0.87
C ASP A 265 -21.16 -21.71 -0.40
N GLU A 266 -20.97 -20.65 -1.18
CA GLU A 266 -20.21 -20.65 -2.43
C GLU A 266 -18.80 -20.08 -2.23
N PHE A 267 -17.80 -20.82 -2.69
CA PHE A 267 -16.41 -20.42 -2.69
C PHE A 267 -15.82 -20.42 -4.11
N LEU A 268 -14.74 -19.66 -4.28
CA LEU A 268 -14.02 -19.53 -5.54
C LEU A 268 -12.52 -19.58 -5.30
N ILE A 269 -11.83 -20.49 -5.99
CA ILE A 269 -10.36 -20.55 -6.02
C ILE A 269 -9.88 -20.21 -7.42
N VAL A 270 -8.85 -19.37 -7.54
CA VAL A 270 -8.09 -19.19 -8.78
C VAL A 270 -6.62 -19.47 -8.53
N VAL A 271 -6.07 -20.38 -9.32
CA VAL A 271 -4.66 -20.81 -9.27
C VAL A 271 -4.00 -20.47 -10.60
N THR A 272 -2.77 -19.98 -10.56
CA THR A 272 -1.96 -19.66 -11.75
C THR A 272 -0.72 -20.53 -11.82
N ASP A 273 -0.05 -20.48 -12.97
CA ASP A 273 1.25 -21.12 -13.19
C ASP A 273 1.18 -22.65 -13.07
N LEU A 274 0.15 -23.25 -13.69
CA LEU A 274 -0.13 -24.68 -13.61
C LEU A 274 -0.65 -25.28 -14.93
N THR A 275 -0.39 -26.58 -15.11
CA THR A 275 -0.98 -27.38 -16.19
C THR A 275 -2.42 -27.78 -15.87
N ARG A 276 -3.15 -28.28 -16.88
CA ARG A 276 -4.51 -28.79 -16.71
C ARG A 276 -4.58 -29.95 -15.70
N GLU A 277 -3.60 -30.84 -15.73
CA GLU A 277 -3.52 -32.00 -14.84
C GLU A 277 -3.26 -31.55 -13.39
N GLN A 278 -2.41 -30.55 -13.20
CA GLN A 278 -2.18 -29.94 -11.88
C GLN A 278 -3.44 -29.25 -11.35
N ALA A 279 -4.20 -28.57 -12.22
CA ALA A 279 -5.47 -27.95 -11.85
C ALA A 279 -6.49 -29.00 -11.36
N SER A 280 -6.61 -30.10 -12.11
CA SER A 280 -7.47 -31.23 -11.73
C SER A 280 -7.04 -31.85 -10.40
N ALA A 281 -5.74 -32.09 -10.21
CA ALA A 281 -5.20 -32.63 -8.96
C ALA A 281 -5.44 -31.71 -7.75
N ILE A 282 -5.41 -30.38 -7.93
CA ILE A 282 -5.75 -29.42 -6.86
C ILE A 282 -7.24 -29.49 -6.54
N ALA A 283 -8.11 -29.52 -7.55
CA ALA A 283 -9.56 -29.63 -7.34
C ALA A 283 -9.92 -30.91 -6.56
N ASP A 284 -9.35 -32.06 -6.95
CA ASP A 284 -9.55 -33.33 -6.25
C ASP A 284 -9.04 -33.29 -4.80
N ARG A 285 -7.87 -32.67 -4.57
CA ARG A 285 -7.34 -32.49 -3.21
C ARG A 285 -8.26 -31.62 -2.34
N CYS A 286 -8.78 -30.53 -2.89
CA CYS A 286 -9.72 -29.67 -2.17
C CYS A 286 -10.99 -30.43 -1.80
N GLN A 287 -11.60 -31.14 -2.74
CA GLN A 287 -12.80 -31.94 -2.48
C GLN A 287 -12.53 -33.01 -1.40
N LYS A 288 -11.45 -33.77 -1.53
CA LYS A 288 -11.07 -34.81 -0.55
C LYS A 288 -10.79 -34.25 0.83
N SER A 289 -10.10 -33.12 0.93
CA SER A 289 -9.78 -32.51 2.23
C SER A 289 -11.02 -32.16 3.05
N VAL A 290 -12.13 -31.85 2.38
CA VAL A 290 -13.41 -31.60 3.04
C VAL A 290 -14.13 -32.90 3.34
N SER A 291 -14.19 -33.85 2.40
CA SER A 291 -15.03 -35.05 2.53
C SER A 291 -14.44 -36.19 3.35
N GLU A 292 -13.11 -36.28 3.47
CA GLU A 292 -12.46 -37.43 4.13
C GLU A 292 -12.51 -37.36 5.66
N THR A 293 -12.67 -36.17 6.22
CA THR A 293 -12.69 -35.96 7.68
C THR A 293 -13.92 -35.16 8.09
N PRO A 294 -14.70 -35.62 9.07
CA PRO A 294 -15.82 -34.83 9.56
C PRO A 294 -15.35 -33.56 10.27
N ALA A 295 -16.17 -32.52 10.31
CA ALA A 295 -15.90 -31.30 11.07
C ALA A 295 -16.36 -31.44 12.51
N MET A 296 -15.56 -30.92 13.45
CA MET A 296 -15.92 -30.87 14.86
C MET A 296 -16.44 -29.48 15.21
N CYS A 297 -17.76 -29.32 15.27
CA CYS A 297 -18.45 -28.04 15.46
C CYS A 297 -19.20 -28.04 16.80
N ASP A 298 -18.66 -27.36 17.81
CA ASP A 298 -19.20 -27.32 19.18
C ASP A 298 -19.58 -28.71 19.74
N GLY A 299 -18.63 -29.65 19.61
CA GLY A 299 -18.78 -31.03 20.09
C GLY A 299 -19.66 -31.94 19.22
N ALA A 300 -20.24 -31.43 18.12
CA ALA A 300 -20.92 -32.24 17.13
C ALA A 300 -19.96 -32.62 15.99
N GLN A 301 -20.02 -33.88 15.57
CA GLN A 301 -19.32 -34.37 14.39
C GLN A 301 -20.25 -34.24 13.18
N ILE A 302 -19.86 -33.45 12.19
CA ILE A 302 -20.68 -33.17 11.00
C ILE A 302 -19.90 -33.64 9.77
N ASP A 303 -20.47 -34.59 9.03
CA ASP A 303 -19.92 -35.03 7.75
C ASP A 303 -20.13 -33.93 6.72
N LEU A 304 -19.07 -33.57 6.00
CA LEU A 304 -19.07 -32.51 5.01
C LEU A 304 -18.83 -33.07 3.62
N SER A 305 -19.45 -32.46 2.62
CA SER A 305 -19.05 -32.66 1.24
C SER A 305 -19.21 -31.37 0.44
N VAL A 306 -18.44 -31.28 -0.64
CA VAL A 306 -18.49 -30.16 -1.59
C VAL A 306 -18.54 -30.69 -3.01
N SER A 307 -19.27 -29.97 -3.85
CA SER A 307 -19.21 -30.14 -5.30
C SER A 307 -18.28 -29.07 -5.87
N ILE A 308 -17.42 -29.44 -6.82
CA ILE A 308 -16.44 -28.51 -7.44
C ILE A 308 -16.57 -28.55 -8.96
N GLY A 309 -16.75 -27.38 -9.55
CA GLY A 309 -16.59 -27.14 -10.98
C GLY A 309 -15.23 -26.55 -11.30
N CYS A 310 -14.45 -27.22 -12.13
CA CYS A 310 -13.10 -26.81 -12.48
C CYS A 310 -12.99 -26.48 -13.98
N THR A 311 -12.52 -25.27 -14.30
CA THR A 311 -12.17 -24.86 -15.65
C THR A 311 -10.71 -24.40 -15.69
N TRP A 312 -9.96 -24.92 -16.67
CA TRP A 312 -8.58 -24.52 -16.95
C TRP A 312 -8.53 -23.81 -18.30
N ALA A 313 -7.73 -22.75 -18.35
CA ALA A 313 -7.51 -21.93 -19.52
C ALA A 313 -6.01 -21.75 -19.76
N GLU A 314 -5.58 -21.93 -21.00
CA GLU A 314 -4.21 -21.60 -21.43
C GLU A 314 -4.05 -20.09 -21.56
N GLU A 315 -5.00 -19.46 -22.23
CA GLU A 315 -5.12 -18.00 -22.29
C GLU A 315 -5.80 -17.45 -21.03
N LYS A 316 -5.74 -16.12 -20.87
CA LYS A 316 -6.24 -15.40 -19.69
C LYS A 316 -7.60 -14.74 -20.02
N PRO A 317 -8.72 -15.49 -19.97
CA PRO A 317 -10.04 -14.96 -20.35
C PRO A 317 -10.53 -13.89 -19.37
N ALA A 318 -11.62 -13.22 -19.74
CA ALA A 318 -12.34 -12.38 -18.80
C ALA A 318 -12.87 -13.21 -17.62
N PHE A 319 -12.91 -12.60 -16.42
CA PHE A 319 -13.38 -13.27 -15.20
C PHE A 319 -14.76 -13.93 -15.37
N ALA A 320 -15.69 -13.22 -16.02
CA ALA A 320 -17.05 -13.69 -16.23
C ALA A 320 -17.11 -14.97 -17.08
N GLU A 321 -16.35 -15.03 -18.18
CA GLU A 321 -16.32 -16.18 -19.09
C GLU A 321 -15.78 -17.44 -18.40
N LEU A 322 -14.70 -17.26 -17.65
CA LEU A 322 -14.07 -18.35 -16.90
C LEU A 322 -14.99 -18.86 -15.78
N ARG A 323 -15.64 -17.93 -15.08
CA ARG A 323 -16.61 -18.24 -14.03
C ARG A 323 -17.81 -18.97 -14.56
N ASP A 324 -18.39 -18.50 -15.67
CA ASP A 324 -19.56 -19.14 -16.27
C ASP A 324 -19.27 -20.60 -16.67
N CYS A 325 -18.06 -20.88 -17.17
CA CYS A 325 -17.65 -22.25 -17.48
C CYS A 325 -17.45 -23.10 -16.22
N ALA A 326 -16.83 -22.56 -15.18
CA ALA A 326 -16.65 -23.25 -13.90
C ALA A 326 -17.99 -23.51 -13.19
N ASP A 327 -18.93 -22.57 -13.22
CA ASP A 327 -20.28 -22.71 -12.68
C ASP A 327 -21.07 -23.81 -13.42
N GLN A 328 -20.94 -23.89 -14.75
CA GLN A 328 -21.54 -24.99 -15.52
C GLN A 328 -20.89 -26.35 -15.21
N ALA A 329 -19.59 -26.38 -14.94
CA ALA A 329 -18.94 -27.59 -14.45
C ALA A 329 -19.48 -27.98 -13.07
N LEU A 330 -19.63 -27.02 -12.15
CA LEU A 330 -20.16 -27.23 -10.81
C LEU A 330 -21.60 -27.79 -10.86
N TYR A 331 -22.43 -27.25 -11.74
CA TYR A 331 -23.77 -27.78 -11.99
C TYR A 331 -23.73 -29.27 -12.37
N ASN A 332 -22.84 -29.66 -13.29
CA ASN A 332 -22.65 -31.06 -13.67
C ASN A 332 -22.19 -31.95 -12.50
N ALA A 333 -21.35 -31.44 -11.60
CA ALA A 333 -20.95 -32.17 -10.39
C ALA A 333 -22.16 -32.44 -9.48
N LYS A 334 -23.04 -31.44 -9.31
CA LYS A 334 -24.26 -31.60 -8.51
C LYS A 334 -25.22 -32.62 -9.13
N GLU A 335 -25.39 -32.64 -10.45
CA GLU A 335 -26.24 -33.62 -11.14
C GLU A 335 -25.69 -35.05 -11.09
N ARG A 336 -24.36 -35.23 -11.00
CA ARG A 336 -23.71 -36.55 -10.89
C ARG A 336 -23.80 -37.19 -9.50
N GLY A 337 -24.55 -36.58 -8.58
CA GLY A 337 -24.73 -37.09 -7.23
C GLY A 337 -23.93 -36.35 -6.16
N ARG A 338 -23.38 -35.16 -6.47
CA ARG A 338 -22.60 -34.31 -5.54
C ARG A 338 -21.29 -34.96 -5.07
N ASN A 339 -20.60 -34.32 -4.11
CA ASN A 339 -19.34 -34.80 -3.54
C ASN A 339 -18.29 -35.21 -4.58
N CYS A 340 -18.16 -34.43 -5.66
CA CYS A 340 -17.27 -34.74 -6.75
C CYS A 340 -16.77 -33.49 -7.47
N VAL A 341 -15.74 -33.69 -8.30
CA VAL A 341 -15.20 -32.68 -9.19
C VAL A 341 -15.71 -32.95 -10.61
N ALA A 342 -16.17 -31.90 -11.29
CA ALA A 342 -16.46 -31.94 -12.71
C ALA A 342 -15.62 -30.88 -13.44
N HIS A 343 -15.26 -31.19 -14.68
CA HIS A 343 -14.40 -30.35 -15.50
C HIS A 343 -15.16 -29.83 -16.72
N ARG A 344 -14.87 -28.58 -17.10
CA ARG A 344 -15.33 -28.01 -18.36
C ARG A 344 -14.21 -27.21 -18.99
N ALA A 345 -13.95 -27.46 -20.27
CA ALA A 345 -13.05 -26.63 -21.06
C ALA A 345 -13.78 -25.36 -21.53
N LEU A 346 -13.05 -24.25 -21.66
CA LEU A 346 -13.57 -23.07 -22.35
C LEU A 346 -13.97 -23.45 -23.78
N PRO A 347 -15.08 -22.90 -24.30
CA PRO A 347 -15.39 -23.04 -25.71
C PRO A 347 -14.24 -22.46 -26.52
N VAL A 348 -13.75 -23.22 -27.51
CA VAL A 348 -12.75 -22.70 -28.45
C VAL A 348 -13.46 -21.60 -29.25
N THR A 349 -13.16 -20.34 -28.97
CA THR A 349 -13.46 -19.24 -29.88
C THR A 349 -12.67 -19.51 -31.15
N GLN A 350 -13.31 -20.11 -32.15
CA GLN A 350 -12.74 -20.14 -33.49
C GLN A 350 -12.52 -18.69 -33.91
N GLY A 351 -11.28 -18.24 -33.84
CA GLY A 351 -10.89 -16.94 -34.35
C GLY A 351 -11.34 -16.86 -35.80
N LEU A 352 -12.15 -15.84 -36.11
CA LEU A 352 -12.25 -15.32 -37.46
C LEU A 352 -10.83 -15.07 -37.94
N SER A 353 -10.33 -15.99 -38.76
CA SER A 353 -9.09 -15.83 -39.52
C SER A 353 -9.24 -14.57 -40.37
N VAL A 354 -8.80 -13.42 -39.84
CA VAL A 354 -8.55 -12.25 -40.65
C VAL A 354 -7.33 -12.61 -41.49
N ALA A 355 -7.60 -13.07 -42.71
CA ALA A 355 -6.60 -13.28 -43.74
C ALA A 355 -5.75 -12.01 -43.85
N ARG A 356 -4.46 -12.11 -43.54
CA ARG A 356 -3.49 -11.07 -43.91
C ARG A 356 -3.46 -11.03 -45.45
N PRO A 357 -3.70 -9.87 -46.09
CA PRO A 357 -3.49 -9.78 -47.52
C PRO A 357 -2.01 -9.98 -47.81
N ALA A 358 -1.72 -10.87 -48.76
CA ALA A 358 -0.38 -11.02 -49.31
C ALA A 358 0.04 -9.68 -49.93
N VAL A 359 1.13 -9.11 -49.41
CA VAL A 359 1.81 -8.00 -50.07
C VAL A 359 2.54 -8.60 -51.27
N ALA A 360 2.08 -8.22 -52.47
CA ALA A 360 2.77 -8.47 -53.72
C ALA A 360 3.88 -7.44 -53.96
#